data_AF-A0A933BWX9-F1
#
_entry.id   AF-A0A933BWX9-F1
#
_cell.length_a   1.000
_cell.length_b   1.000
_cell.length_c   1.000
_cell.angle_alpha   90.00
_cell.angle_beta   90.00
_cell.angle_gamma   90.00
#
_symmetry.space_group_name_H-M   'P 1'
#
loop_
_entity.id
_entity.type
_entity.pdbx_description
1 polymer ?
#
loop_
_entity_poly.entity_id
_entity_poly.type
_entity_poly.pdbx_seq_one_letter_code
_entity_poly.pdbx_strand_id
1 'polypeptide(L)'
;MKGIRIAALRRLGWRARVGALALVAVGALASGRPAAEKAPLGAVSDHVVVISIDGLRPDAINKYELKTLRQLARSGSYSWEAQTIFPSKTLPSHTSMLTGVPPAVHGILWNDDQVGDKGLVQVPTIFELAKREGFTTAAFFSKSKFHHLQKPGSLDYTQAPEGMDKWLATRTVADVKSYLGRARPNLLFVHIGETDYAGHSIGWMSFAYKWAARRADVAVAHVLRSADAAFGSGNYTVIVTADHGGHGRNHGSDDPRDMTIPWIVWGRGVVTGQYLGTGIRTMDTAATVLWLLGVEAPATFAGVPVTGAFTAAVAQAS
;
A
#
# COMPACT_ATOMS: atom_id res chain seq x y z
N MET A 1 -67.62 -49.11 23.12
CA MET A 1 -67.33 -49.30 24.55
C MET A 1 -66.55 -50.60 24.73
N LYS A 2 -65.36 -50.46 25.33
CA LYS A 2 -64.47 -51.43 26.01
C LYS A 2 -64.48 -52.91 25.56
N GLY A 3 -63.32 -53.35 25.06
CA GLY A 3 -62.92 -54.75 25.00
C GLY A 3 -61.39 -54.87 25.04
N ILE A 4 -60.85 -55.25 26.20
CA ILE A 4 -59.43 -55.54 26.44
C ILE A 4 -59.09 -56.89 25.79
N ARG A 5 -57.98 -56.99 25.02
CA ARG A 5 -57.21 -58.24 24.89
C ARG A 5 -55.71 -58.01 24.70
N ILE A 6 -54.98 -58.75 25.53
CA ILE A 6 -53.54 -58.97 25.60
C ILE A 6 -53.08 -59.84 24.43
N ALA A 7 -51.91 -59.58 23.87
CA ALA A 7 -51.07 -60.62 23.26
C ALA A 7 -49.61 -60.19 23.21
N ALA A 8 -48.78 -60.94 23.93
CA ALA A 8 -47.32 -60.84 23.92
C ALA A 8 -46.71 -61.74 22.84
N LEU A 9 -45.47 -61.39 22.48
CA LEU A 9 -44.40 -62.19 21.88
C LEU A 9 -44.54 -62.58 20.40
N ARG A 10 -43.55 -62.13 19.61
CA ARG A 10 -42.72 -63.02 18.76
C ARG A 10 -41.40 -62.35 18.32
N ARG A 11 -40.33 -62.85 18.97
CA ARG A 11 -38.99 -63.22 18.48
C ARG A 11 -38.26 -62.31 17.46
N LEU A 12 -37.17 -61.76 17.99
CA LEU A 12 -35.91 -61.32 17.38
C LEU A 12 -35.55 -62.03 16.06
N GLY A 13 -35.38 -61.24 15.00
CA GLY A 13 -34.65 -61.63 13.79
C GLY A 13 -33.30 -60.90 13.75
N TRP A 14 -32.22 -61.68 13.74
CA TRP A 14 -30.86 -61.21 13.46
C TRP A 14 -30.80 -60.51 12.09
N ARG A 15 -30.25 -59.30 12.06
CA ARG A 15 -29.68 -58.73 10.84
C ARG A 15 -28.31 -58.11 11.14
N ALA A 16 -27.37 -58.54 10.33
CA ALA A 16 -25.94 -58.32 10.43
C ALA A 16 -25.58 -56.82 10.45
N ARG A 17 -24.66 -56.45 11.35
CA ARG A 17 -23.93 -55.19 11.29
C ARG A 17 -22.80 -55.34 10.27
N VAL A 18 -23.02 -54.85 9.05
CA VAL A 18 -21.92 -54.55 8.13
C VAL A 18 -21.32 -53.23 8.60
N GLY A 19 -20.11 -53.31 9.17
CA GLY A 19 -19.32 -52.14 9.51
C GLY A 19 -18.80 -51.48 8.23
N ALA A 20 -19.37 -50.33 7.87
CA ALA A 20 -18.75 -49.42 6.93
C ALA A 20 -17.80 -48.52 7.73
N LEU A 21 -16.49 -48.78 7.66
CA LEU A 21 -15.49 -47.79 8.04
C LEU A 21 -15.63 -46.60 7.09
N ALA A 22 -16.19 -45.50 7.59
CA ALA A 22 -16.03 -44.21 6.95
C ALA A 22 -14.57 -43.78 7.12
N LEU A 23 -13.74 -44.02 6.11
CA LEU A 23 -12.47 -43.35 5.93
C LEU A 23 -12.76 -41.86 5.75
N VAL A 24 -12.76 -41.11 6.85
CA VAL A 24 -12.65 -39.65 6.80
C VAL A 24 -11.25 -39.37 6.29
N ALA A 25 -11.13 -39.13 5.00
CA ALA A 25 -9.95 -38.49 4.45
C ALA A 25 -9.90 -37.08 5.05
N VAL A 26 -9.14 -36.93 6.14
CA VAL A 26 -8.66 -35.62 6.57
C VAL A 26 -7.68 -35.18 5.49
N GLY A 27 -8.21 -34.54 4.45
CA GLY A 27 -7.40 -33.79 3.52
C GLY A 27 -6.65 -32.76 4.36
N ALA A 28 -5.33 -32.92 4.49
CA ALA A 28 -4.48 -31.86 4.96
C ALA A 28 -4.70 -30.69 4.01
N LEU A 29 -5.54 -29.73 4.40
CA LEU A 29 -5.58 -28.41 3.79
C LEU A 29 -4.16 -27.89 3.91
N ALA A 30 -3.40 -27.98 2.82
CA ALA A 30 -2.13 -27.30 2.70
C ALA A 30 -2.43 -25.83 3.04
N SER A 31 -1.92 -25.38 4.17
CA SER A 31 -2.04 -24.01 4.70
C SER A 31 -1.19 -23.04 3.89
N GLY A 32 -1.18 -23.22 2.56
CA GLY A 32 -0.56 -22.31 1.63
C GLY A 32 -1.31 -20.99 1.69
N ARG A 33 -0.57 -19.89 1.95
CA ARG A 33 -1.08 -18.55 1.68
C ARG A 33 -1.60 -18.53 0.24
N PRO A 34 -2.77 -17.93 -0.06
CA PRO A 34 -3.20 -17.75 -1.44
C PRO A 34 -2.04 -17.16 -2.23
N ALA A 35 -1.62 -17.85 -3.28
CA ALA A 35 -0.51 -17.41 -4.10
C ALA A 35 -0.92 -16.10 -4.80
N ALA A 36 -0.02 -15.13 -4.82
CA ALA A 36 -0.17 -13.98 -5.70
C ALA A 36 -0.26 -14.48 -7.13
N GLU A 37 -1.04 -13.79 -7.97
CA GLU A 37 -0.99 -14.07 -9.39
C GLU A 37 0.41 -13.76 -9.92
N LYS A 38 0.96 -14.63 -10.76
CA LYS A 38 2.29 -14.41 -11.33
C LYS A 38 2.19 -13.24 -12.30
N ALA A 39 3.10 -12.28 -12.22
CA ALA A 39 3.07 -11.15 -13.13
C ALA A 39 3.27 -11.60 -14.59
N PRO A 40 2.67 -10.89 -15.57
CA PRO A 40 2.75 -11.25 -16.97
C PRO A 40 4.20 -11.23 -17.47
N LEU A 41 4.43 -11.88 -18.61
CA LEU A 41 5.72 -11.82 -19.31
C LEU A 41 6.05 -10.35 -19.65
N GLY A 42 7.14 -9.82 -19.11
CA GLY A 42 7.56 -8.41 -19.28
C GLY A 42 7.45 -7.56 -18.00
N ALA A 43 6.76 -8.05 -16.97
CA ALA A 43 6.76 -7.39 -15.66
C ALA A 43 8.15 -7.41 -15.01
N VAL A 44 8.53 -6.28 -14.42
CA VAL A 44 9.80 -6.12 -13.72
C VAL A 44 9.78 -6.78 -12.34
N SER A 45 8.60 -6.78 -11.70
CA SER A 45 8.42 -7.28 -10.33
C SER A 45 7.06 -7.96 -10.14
N ASP A 46 7.04 -9.08 -9.43
CA ASP A 46 5.80 -9.76 -9.03
C ASP A 46 5.06 -9.02 -7.91
N HIS A 47 5.80 -8.21 -7.14
CA HIS A 47 5.32 -7.54 -5.93
C HIS A 47 5.85 -6.11 -5.86
N VAL A 48 4.95 -5.14 -5.75
CA VAL A 48 5.27 -3.73 -5.57
C VAL A 48 4.69 -3.22 -4.25
N VAL A 49 5.54 -2.64 -3.41
CA VAL A 49 5.18 -2.03 -2.14
C VAL A 49 5.35 -0.52 -2.25
N VAL A 50 4.31 0.25 -1.98
CA VAL A 50 4.37 1.71 -1.90
C VAL A 50 4.16 2.13 -0.45
N ILE A 51 5.11 2.88 0.10
CA ILE A 51 5.02 3.42 1.46
C ILE A 51 5.00 4.94 1.37
N SER A 52 3.88 5.54 1.75
CA SER A 52 3.74 7.00 1.86
C SER A 52 3.88 7.44 3.32
N ILE A 53 4.78 8.39 3.57
CA ILE A 53 5.02 8.99 4.89
C ILE A 53 4.49 10.42 4.86
N ASP A 54 3.29 10.61 5.41
CA ASP A 54 2.50 11.84 5.31
C ASP A 54 3.24 13.06 5.85
N GLY A 55 3.39 14.11 5.04
CA GLY A 55 4.07 15.33 5.48
C GLY A 55 5.58 15.21 5.69
N LEU A 56 6.24 14.13 5.23
CA LEU A 56 7.69 13.96 5.39
C LEU A 56 8.46 14.85 4.41
N ARG A 57 9.14 15.86 4.94
CA ARG A 57 10.13 16.65 4.18
C ARG A 57 11.41 15.86 3.88
N PRO A 58 12.02 15.99 2.68
CA PRO A 58 13.28 15.34 2.33
C PRO A 58 14.45 15.74 3.24
N ASP A 59 14.56 17.01 3.63
CA ASP A 59 15.66 17.52 4.47
C ASP A 59 15.66 16.92 5.89
N ALA A 60 14.52 16.41 6.36
CA ALA A 60 14.41 15.69 7.62
C ALA A 60 15.17 14.35 7.61
N ILE A 61 15.30 13.70 6.45
CA ILE A 61 15.93 12.38 6.31
C ILE A 61 17.39 12.43 6.74
N ASN A 62 18.15 13.38 6.20
CA ASN A 62 19.55 13.57 6.55
C ASN A 62 19.71 14.26 7.92
N LYS A 63 18.91 15.29 8.20
CA LYS A 63 19.01 16.06 9.46
C LYS A 63 18.75 15.20 10.71
N TYR A 64 17.83 14.25 10.64
CA TYR A 64 17.46 13.41 11.79
C TYR A 64 18.04 12.01 11.76
N GLU A 65 18.86 11.72 10.75
CA GLU A 65 19.55 10.45 10.53
C GLU A 65 18.58 9.28 10.45
N LEU A 66 17.55 9.41 9.60
CA LEU A 66 16.57 8.35 9.35
C LEU A 66 17.29 7.19 8.66
N LYS A 67 17.65 6.17 9.44
CA LYS A 67 18.64 5.15 9.07
C LYS A 67 18.13 4.27 7.94
N THR A 68 16.86 3.86 8.02
CA THR A 68 16.27 2.98 7.02
C THR A 68 16.09 3.70 5.70
N LEU A 69 15.57 4.93 5.68
CA LEU A 69 15.43 5.72 4.46
C LEU A 69 16.79 6.05 3.83
N ARG A 70 17.80 6.43 4.62
CA ARG A 70 19.17 6.64 4.12
C ARG A 70 19.77 5.37 3.56
N GLN A 71 19.51 4.21 4.18
CA GLN A 71 19.99 2.94 3.67
C GLN A 71 19.32 2.59 2.34
N LEU A 72 17.99 2.70 2.24
CA LEU A 72 17.26 2.47 0.98
C LEU A 72 17.79 3.36 -0.15
N ALA A 73 18.01 4.64 0.11
CA ALA A 73 18.57 5.56 -0.88
C ALA A 73 20.01 5.17 -1.30
N ARG A 74 20.85 4.72 -0.35
CA ARG A 74 22.21 4.26 -0.67
C ARG A 74 22.24 2.96 -1.46
N SER A 75 21.32 2.05 -1.17
CA SER A 75 21.25 0.74 -1.82
C SER A 75 20.28 0.67 -3.00
N GLY A 76 19.66 1.79 -3.36
CA GLY A 76 18.67 1.91 -4.44
C GLY A 76 18.84 3.23 -5.19
N SER A 77 17.78 3.69 -5.84
CA SER A 77 17.76 4.98 -6.56
C SER A 77 16.85 5.97 -5.85
N TYR A 78 17.16 7.26 -5.89
CA TYR A 78 16.39 8.25 -5.13
C TYR A 78 16.44 9.65 -5.73
N SER A 79 15.44 10.45 -5.36
CA SER A 79 15.42 11.91 -5.49
C SER A 79 15.01 12.53 -4.16
N TRP A 80 15.67 13.63 -3.78
CA TRP A 80 15.26 14.51 -2.68
C TRP A 80 14.51 15.75 -3.17
N GLU A 81 14.27 15.83 -4.48
CA GLU A 81 13.74 17.00 -5.17
C GLU A 81 12.44 16.68 -5.93
N ALA A 82 11.87 15.48 -5.72
CA ALA A 82 10.58 15.12 -6.30
C ALA A 82 9.49 16.09 -5.83
N GLN A 83 8.51 16.34 -6.68
CA GLN A 83 7.47 17.35 -6.46
C GLN A 83 6.10 16.73 -6.29
N THR A 84 5.33 17.24 -5.33
CA THR A 84 3.90 16.96 -5.21
C THR A 84 3.07 17.81 -6.18
N ILE A 85 1.75 17.82 -5.97
CA ILE A 85 0.79 18.65 -6.70
C ILE A 85 0.41 19.90 -5.88
N PHE A 86 -0.16 20.89 -6.56
CA PHE A 86 -0.84 22.00 -5.91
C PHE A 86 -2.37 21.77 -5.95
N PRO A 87 -3.11 21.99 -4.84
CA PRO A 87 -2.61 22.33 -3.51
C PRO A 87 -1.94 21.12 -2.82
N SER A 88 -0.84 21.34 -2.12
CA SER A 88 -0.02 20.31 -1.44
C SER A 88 -0.70 19.73 -0.18
N LYS A 89 -1.88 19.14 -0.39
CA LYS A 89 -2.77 18.59 0.65
C LYS A 89 -2.84 17.07 0.53
N THR A 90 -3.05 16.42 1.68
CA THR A 90 -3.00 14.96 1.81
C THR A 90 -3.87 14.22 0.80
N LEU A 91 -5.19 14.44 0.81
CA LEU A 91 -6.09 13.67 -0.04
C LEU A 91 -5.90 13.97 -1.55
N PRO A 92 -5.82 15.24 -2.00
CA PRO A 92 -5.55 15.54 -3.42
C PRO A 92 -4.21 14.94 -3.89
N SER A 93 -3.14 15.06 -3.10
CA SER A 93 -1.84 14.51 -3.47
C SER A 93 -1.85 12.98 -3.53
N HIS A 94 -2.43 12.31 -2.55
CA HIS A 94 -2.53 10.84 -2.59
C HIS A 94 -3.43 10.36 -3.73
N THR A 95 -4.47 11.13 -4.06
CA THR A 95 -5.28 10.83 -5.25
C THR A 95 -4.41 10.89 -6.50
N SER A 96 -3.63 11.95 -6.70
CA SER A 96 -2.68 12.06 -7.82
C SER A 96 -1.62 10.93 -7.79
N MET A 97 -1.08 10.58 -6.62
CA MET A 97 -0.10 9.51 -6.43
C MET A 97 -0.64 8.13 -6.83
N LEU A 98 -1.93 7.87 -6.59
CA LEU A 98 -2.56 6.57 -6.79
C LEU A 98 -3.41 6.49 -8.07
N THR A 99 -3.52 7.57 -8.82
CA THR A 99 -4.27 7.64 -10.10
C THR A 99 -3.42 8.12 -11.27
N GLY A 100 -2.21 8.64 -11.02
CA GLY A 100 -1.30 9.10 -12.08
C GLY A 100 -1.76 10.35 -12.83
N VAL A 101 -2.84 11.01 -12.38
CA VAL A 101 -3.42 12.19 -13.02
C VAL A 101 -3.45 13.37 -12.04
N PRO A 102 -3.43 14.63 -12.52
CA PRO A 102 -3.39 15.79 -11.65
C PRO A 102 -4.78 16.10 -11.06
N PRO A 103 -4.87 17.04 -10.09
CA PRO A 103 -6.14 17.43 -9.48
C PRO A 103 -7.20 17.92 -10.46
N ALA A 104 -6.79 18.58 -11.54
CA ALA A 104 -7.67 19.02 -12.61
C ALA A 104 -8.38 17.87 -13.36
N VAL A 105 -7.86 16.64 -13.25
CA VAL A 105 -8.43 15.44 -13.91
C VAL A 105 -9.18 14.57 -12.90
N HIS A 106 -8.61 14.29 -11.73
CA HIS A 106 -9.30 13.43 -10.74
C HIS A 106 -10.39 14.15 -9.93
N GLY A 107 -10.44 15.48 -9.93
CA GLY A 107 -11.51 16.28 -9.33
C GLY A 107 -11.51 16.38 -7.79
N ILE A 108 -10.74 15.53 -7.09
CA ILE A 108 -10.54 15.63 -5.63
C ILE A 108 -9.73 16.88 -5.26
N LEU A 109 -10.41 17.97 -4.90
CA LEU A 109 -9.81 19.28 -4.53
C LEU A 109 -9.96 19.61 -3.03
N TRP A 110 -10.52 18.70 -2.24
CA TRP A 110 -10.78 18.88 -0.80
C TRP A 110 -9.88 17.96 0.03
N ASN A 111 -9.85 18.19 1.35
CA ASN A 111 -9.04 17.41 2.29
C ASN A 111 -9.81 17.07 3.57
N ASP A 112 -11.07 16.65 3.44
CA ASP A 112 -11.94 16.21 4.55
C ASP A 112 -12.45 14.79 4.33
N ASP A 113 -13.18 14.28 5.32
CA ASP A 113 -13.58 12.87 5.43
C ASP A 113 -15.03 12.62 4.94
N GLN A 114 -15.65 13.59 4.23
CA GLN A 114 -17.08 13.58 3.83
C GLN A 114 -17.35 12.69 2.60
N VAL A 115 -17.10 11.39 2.73
CA VAL A 115 -17.32 10.41 1.65
C VAL A 115 -18.78 10.30 1.22
N GLY A 116 -19.72 10.39 2.17
CA GLY A 116 -21.15 10.32 1.88
C GLY A 116 -21.62 11.43 0.92
N ASP A 117 -21.09 12.64 1.08
CA ASP A 117 -21.51 13.80 0.29
C ASP A 117 -20.70 13.94 -1.01
N LYS A 118 -19.40 13.62 -0.97
CA LYS A 118 -18.48 13.89 -2.10
C LYS A 118 -18.14 12.66 -2.94
N GLY A 119 -18.53 11.47 -2.48
CA GLY A 119 -18.37 10.22 -3.20
C GLY A 119 -16.91 9.77 -3.34
N LEU A 120 -16.72 8.69 -4.10
CA LEU A 120 -15.40 8.10 -4.36
C LEU A 120 -14.69 8.80 -5.52
N VAL A 121 -13.38 8.59 -5.64
CA VAL A 121 -12.63 9.00 -6.83
C VAL A 121 -13.20 8.32 -8.09
N GLN A 122 -13.44 9.13 -9.14
CA GLN A 122 -14.12 8.67 -10.35
C GLN A 122 -13.16 8.10 -11.40
N VAL A 123 -11.91 8.58 -11.42
CA VAL A 123 -10.87 8.03 -12.29
C VAL A 123 -10.36 6.67 -11.77
N PRO A 124 -9.79 5.80 -12.63
CA PRO A 124 -9.18 4.54 -12.19
C PRO A 124 -8.00 4.79 -11.25
N THR A 125 -7.91 3.99 -10.18
CA THR A 125 -6.71 3.93 -9.32
C THR A 125 -5.77 2.84 -9.79
N ILE A 126 -4.50 2.87 -9.36
CA ILE A 126 -3.55 1.79 -9.61
C ILE A 126 -4.07 0.43 -9.11
N PHE A 127 -4.88 0.42 -8.04
CA PHE A 127 -5.47 -0.81 -7.53
C PHE A 127 -6.51 -1.36 -8.50
N GLU A 128 -7.40 -0.51 -9.00
CA GLU A 128 -8.41 -0.92 -9.97
C GLU A 128 -7.77 -1.40 -11.27
N LEU A 129 -6.73 -0.70 -11.75
CA LEU A 129 -6.01 -1.08 -12.97
C LEU A 129 -5.29 -2.41 -12.79
N ALA A 130 -4.55 -2.61 -11.69
CA ALA A 130 -3.95 -3.90 -11.40
C ALA A 130 -5.00 -5.01 -11.27
N LYS A 131 -6.15 -4.72 -10.64
CA LYS A 131 -7.21 -5.71 -10.43
C LYS A 131 -7.86 -6.21 -11.72
N ARG A 132 -7.95 -5.36 -12.75
CA ARG A 132 -8.45 -5.74 -14.08
C ARG A 132 -7.55 -6.78 -14.76
N GLU A 133 -6.26 -6.75 -14.46
CA GLU A 133 -5.27 -7.74 -14.91
C GLU A 133 -5.15 -8.96 -13.97
N GLY A 134 -6.11 -9.15 -13.05
CA GLY A 134 -6.16 -10.29 -12.13
C GLY A 134 -5.38 -10.13 -10.83
N PHE A 135 -4.51 -9.12 -10.74
CA PHE A 135 -3.64 -8.94 -9.58
C PHE A 135 -4.35 -8.77 -8.24
N THR A 136 -3.67 -9.21 -7.19
CA THR A 136 -4.10 -9.00 -5.81
C THR A 136 -3.57 -7.68 -5.23
N THR A 137 -4.42 -6.95 -4.53
CA THR A 137 -4.18 -5.56 -4.12
C THR A 137 -4.57 -5.34 -2.66
N ALA A 138 -3.75 -4.60 -1.91
CA ALA A 138 -4.03 -4.26 -0.52
C ALA A 138 -3.58 -2.84 -0.16
N ALA A 139 -4.34 -2.17 0.71
CA ALA A 139 -4.02 -0.81 1.14
C ALA A 139 -4.30 -0.58 2.64
N PHE A 140 -3.30 -0.06 3.35
CA PHE A 140 -3.37 0.24 4.78
C PHE A 140 -3.32 1.76 4.98
N PHE A 141 -4.48 2.36 5.21
CA PHE A 141 -4.62 3.79 5.42
C PHE A 141 -4.67 4.14 6.91
N SER A 142 -4.03 5.24 7.30
CA SER A 142 -4.04 5.74 8.70
C SER A 142 -4.84 7.01 8.92
N LYS A 143 -5.54 7.51 7.89
CA LYS A 143 -6.49 8.64 7.91
C LYS A 143 -7.81 8.21 7.24
N SER A 144 -8.94 8.67 7.77
CA SER A 144 -10.29 8.27 7.35
C SER A 144 -10.66 8.78 5.95
N LYS A 145 -10.26 9.99 5.55
CA LYS A 145 -10.45 10.51 4.18
C LYS A 145 -10.02 9.58 3.05
N PHE A 146 -9.13 8.62 3.28
CA PHE A 146 -8.75 7.66 2.26
C PHE A 146 -9.85 6.65 1.91
N HIS A 147 -10.96 6.64 2.63
CA HIS A 147 -12.20 6.01 2.18
C HIS A 147 -12.64 6.50 0.78
N HIS A 148 -12.33 7.75 0.39
CA HIS A 148 -12.54 8.24 -0.98
C HIS A 148 -11.80 7.43 -2.07
N LEU A 149 -10.75 6.68 -1.71
CA LEU A 149 -9.89 5.92 -2.63
C LEU A 149 -10.19 4.41 -2.60
N GLN A 150 -11.07 3.95 -1.72
CA GLN A 150 -11.42 2.54 -1.54
C GLN A 150 -12.60 2.15 -2.45
N LYS A 151 -12.35 2.09 -3.76
CA LYS A 151 -13.38 1.71 -4.74
C LYS A 151 -13.79 0.24 -4.53
N PRO A 152 -15.10 -0.07 -4.52
CA PRO A 152 -15.57 -1.45 -4.40
C PRO A 152 -14.93 -2.35 -5.46
N GLY A 153 -14.45 -3.52 -5.03
CA GLY A 153 -13.82 -4.50 -5.91
C GLY A 153 -12.37 -4.20 -6.30
N SER A 154 -11.80 -3.03 -5.98
CA SER A 154 -10.41 -2.69 -6.37
C SER A 154 -9.35 -3.20 -5.40
N LEU A 155 -9.73 -3.61 -4.19
CA LEU A 155 -8.84 -4.00 -3.08
C LEU A 155 -9.30 -5.32 -2.47
N ASP A 156 -8.40 -6.32 -2.38
CA ASP A 156 -8.66 -7.57 -1.64
C ASP A 156 -8.63 -7.37 -0.13
N TYR A 157 -7.87 -6.36 0.31
CA TYR A 157 -7.84 -5.95 1.70
C TYR A 157 -7.63 -4.45 1.79
N THR A 158 -8.44 -3.80 2.61
CA THR A 158 -8.21 -2.40 2.94
C THR A 158 -8.66 -2.07 4.34
N GLN A 159 -8.08 -1.02 4.89
CA GLN A 159 -8.46 -0.45 6.17
C GLN A 159 -8.23 1.06 6.17
N ALA A 160 -9.10 1.79 6.86
CA ALA A 160 -8.92 3.17 7.26
C ALA A 160 -9.66 3.40 8.59
N PRO A 161 -9.25 4.39 9.40
CA PRO A 161 -10.04 4.83 10.55
C PRO A 161 -11.43 5.32 10.14
N GLU A 162 -12.35 5.33 11.10
CA GLU A 162 -13.66 5.98 10.96
C GLU A 162 -13.63 7.38 11.57
N GLY A 163 -14.51 8.26 11.10
CA GLY A 163 -14.68 9.61 11.65
C GLY A 163 -13.38 10.42 11.65
N MET A 164 -13.02 10.98 12.81
CA MET A 164 -11.82 11.82 12.97
C MET A 164 -10.61 11.04 13.55
N ASP A 165 -10.71 9.71 13.61
CA ASP A 165 -9.66 8.88 14.19
C ASP A 165 -8.37 8.91 13.36
N LYS A 166 -7.25 8.83 14.07
CA LYS A 166 -5.89 8.81 13.50
C LYS A 166 -5.18 7.56 13.98
N TRP A 167 -4.71 6.74 13.05
CA TRP A 167 -3.95 5.55 13.42
C TRP A 167 -2.46 5.84 13.48
N LEU A 168 -1.84 5.37 14.57
CA LEU A 168 -0.41 5.47 14.77
C LEU A 168 0.34 4.46 13.90
N ALA A 169 1.63 4.72 13.69
CA ALA A 169 2.49 3.85 12.88
C ALA A 169 2.57 2.42 13.47
N THR A 170 2.52 2.29 14.80
CA THR A 170 2.56 1.00 15.51
C THR A 170 1.39 0.09 15.15
N ARG A 171 0.17 0.63 15.07
CA ARG A 171 -1.01 -0.11 14.64
C ARG A 171 -0.87 -0.54 13.19
N THR A 172 -0.58 0.42 12.30
CA THR A 172 -0.44 0.16 10.86
C THR A 172 0.59 -0.95 10.58
N VAL A 173 1.75 -0.92 11.26
CA VAL A 173 2.79 -1.96 11.13
C VAL A 173 2.30 -3.32 11.62
N ALA A 174 1.56 -3.38 12.74
CA ALA A 174 1.02 -4.63 13.26
C ALA A 174 0.01 -5.25 12.29
N ASP A 175 -0.87 -4.43 11.70
CA ASP A 175 -1.87 -4.87 10.73
C ASP A 175 -1.22 -5.36 9.43
N VAL A 176 -0.22 -4.62 8.91
CA VAL A 176 0.56 -5.04 7.73
C VAL A 176 1.26 -6.38 7.99
N LYS A 177 1.93 -6.53 9.15
CA LYS A 177 2.59 -7.79 9.52
C LYS A 177 1.59 -8.95 9.58
N SER A 178 0.43 -8.73 10.20
CA SER A 178 -0.64 -9.73 10.30
C SER A 178 -1.13 -10.17 8.92
N TYR A 179 -1.41 -9.21 8.03
CA TYR A 179 -1.90 -9.47 6.69
C TYR A 179 -0.86 -10.21 5.81
N LEU A 180 0.39 -9.74 5.78
CA LEU A 180 1.48 -10.40 5.07
C LEU A 180 1.82 -11.78 5.66
N GLY A 181 1.42 -12.04 6.90
CA GLY A 181 1.47 -13.35 7.54
C GLY A 181 0.55 -14.40 6.90
N ARG A 182 -0.48 -13.98 6.15
CA ARG A 182 -1.52 -14.85 5.57
C ARG A 182 -1.79 -14.63 4.08
N ALA A 183 -1.34 -13.52 3.50
CA ALA A 183 -1.56 -13.14 2.11
C ALA A 183 -0.28 -12.60 1.47
N ARG A 184 -0.24 -12.58 0.14
CA ARG A 184 0.88 -12.06 -0.66
C ARG A 184 0.34 -11.16 -1.78
N PRO A 185 -0.02 -9.89 -1.51
CA PRO A 185 -0.54 -9.01 -2.56
C PRO A 185 0.53 -8.72 -3.62
N ASN A 186 0.11 -8.57 -4.88
CA ASN A 186 0.97 -8.05 -5.95
C ASN A 186 1.22 -6.55 -5.77
N LEU A 187 0.24 -5.80 -5.26
CA LEU A 187 0.38 -4.38 -4.95
C LEU A 187 -0.04 -4.10 -3.50
N LEU A 188 0.90 -3.60 -2.71
CA LEU A 188 0.67 -3.19 -1.32
C LEU A 188 0.92 -1.69 -1.16
N PHE A 189 -0.08 -0.95 -0.68
CA PHE A 189 0.07 0.44 -0.26
C PHE A 189 0.03 0.56 1.27
N VAL A 190 0.94 1.34 1.86
CA VAL A 190 1.00 1.59 3.30
C VAL A 190 1.15 3.08 3.57
N HIS A 191 0.25 3.63 4.38
CA HIS A 191 0.25 5.04 4.78
C HIS A 191 0.67 5.24 6.24
N ILE A 192 1.68 6.07 6.48
CA ILE A 192 2.18 6.42 7.83
C ILE A 192 1.93 7.90 8.08
N GLY A 193 0.97 8.23 8.95
CA GLY A 193 0.49 9.62 9.16
C GLY A 193 1.20 10.46 10.23
N GLU A 194 2.08 9.87 11.06
CA GLU A 194 2.54 10.51 12.31
C GLU A 194 3.36 11.81 12.12
N THR A 195 4.10 11.93 11.03
CA THR A 195 4.93 13.10 10.72
C THR A 195 4.08 14.34 10.49
N ASP A 196 3.01 14.23 9.70
CA ASP A 196 2.02 15.29 9.50
C ASP A 196 1.29 15.66 10.81
N TYR A 197 0.89 14.66 11.60
CA TYR A 197 0.27 14.92 12.91
C TYR A 197 1.16 15.77 13.82
N ALA A 198 2.45 15.45 13.89
CA ALA A 198 3.43 16.21 14.66
C ALA A 198 3.70 17.59 14.04
N GLY A 199 3.72 17.67 12.71
CA GLY A 199 3.84 18.90 11.94
C GLY A 199 2.74 19.89 12.30
N HIS A 200 1.48 19.48 12.26
CA HIS A 200 0.36 20.31 12.69
C HIS A 200 0.38 20.64 14.19
N SER A 201 0.76 19.67 15.03
CA SER A 201 0.67 19.81 16.49
C SER A 201 1.71 20.77 17.07
N ILE A 202 2.96 20.72 16.60
CA ILE A 202 4.06 21.50 17.20
C ILE A 202 4.87 22.25 16.14
N GLY A 203 4.88 21.74 14.91
CA GLY A 203 5.52 22.39 13.77
C GLY A 203 6.43 21.44 13.02
N TRP A 204 6.49 21.60 11.70
CA TRP A 204 7.48 20.92 10.87
C TRP A 204 8.88 21.27 11.33
N MET A 205 9.75 20.27 11.34
CA MET A 205 11.14 20.36 11.79
C MET A 205 11.35 20.69 13.28
N SER A 206 10.29 20.64 14.10
CA SER A 206 10.35 20.73 15.57
C SER A 206 10.92 19.45 16.23
N PHE A 207 11.11 19.49 17.55
CA PHE A 207 11.49 18.30 18.33
C PHE A 207 10.46 17.17 18.23
N ALA A 208 9.17 17.49 18.28
CA ALA A 208 8.10 16.49 18.12
C ALA A 208 8.11 15.87 16.72
N TYR A 209 8.28 16.71 15.68
CA TYR A 209 8.40 16.24 14.30
C TYR A 209 9.63 15.34 14.09
N LYS A 210 10.78 15.66 14.71
CA LYS A 210 11.97 14.78 14.72
C LYS A 210 11.65 13.38 15.25
N TRP A 211 10.92 13.27 16.35
CA TRP A 211 10.54 11.97 16.91
C TRP A 211 9.55 11.22 16.03
N ALA A 212 8.57 11.92 15.46
CA ALA A 212 7.63 11.33 14.51
C ALA A 212 8.35 10.79 13.26
N ALA A 213 9.29 11.56 12.70
CA ALA A 213 10.09 11.14 11.55
C ALA A 213 10.94 9.88 11.86
N ARG A 214 11.54 9.81 13.06
CA ARG A 214 12.28 8.62 13.51
C ARG A 214 11.37 7.41 13.71
N ARG A 215 10.15 7.61 14.23
CA ARG A 215 9.16 6.53 14.36
C ARG A 215 8.68 6.04 13.00
N ALA A 216 8.47 6.94 12.04
CA ALA A 216 8.14 6.58 10.66
C ALA A 216 9.26 5.76 10.00
N ASP A 217 10.53 6.15 10.17
CA ASP A 217 11.70 5.40 9.68
C ASP A 217 11.76 3.97 10.27
N VAL A 218 11.52 3.82 11.57
CA VAL A 218 11.41 2.49 12.22
C VAL A 218 10.22 1.69 11.69
N ALA A 219 9.08 2.34 11.45
CA ALA A 219 7.91 1.70 10.89
C ALA A 219 8.16 1.18 9.46
N VAL A 220 8.84 1.95 8.61
CA VAL A 220 9.30 1.50 7.29
C VAL A 220 10.16 0.23 7.45
N ALA A 221 11.11 0.22 8.37
CA ALA A 221 11.95 -0.95 8.62
C ALA A 221 11.14 -2.20 8.99
N HIS A 222 10.03 -2.04 9.72
CA HIS A 222 9.17 -3.16 10.12
C HIS A 222 8.29 -3.66 8.96
N VAL A 223 7.81 -2.75 8.11
CA VAL A 223 7.09 -3.11 6.87
C VAL A 223 8.02 -3.89 5.95
N LEU A 224 9.26 -3.41 5.73
CA LEU A 224 10.25 -4.10 4.90
C LEU A 224 10.57 -5.50 5.43
N ARG A 225 10.76 -5.68 6.74
CA ARG A 225 10.96 -7.03 7.31
C ARG A 225 9.77 -7.96 7.11
N SER A 226 8.55 -7.41 7.14
CA SER A 226 7.34 -8.19 6.88
C SER A 226 7.22 -8.55 5.40
N ALA A 227 7.60 -7.64 4.50
CA ALA A 227 7.68 -7.87 3.06
C ALA A 227 8.77 -8.90 2.70
N ASP A 228 9.96 -8.80 3.28
CA ASP A 228 11.05 -9.78 3.12
C ASP A 228 10.59 -11.19 3.53
N ALA A 229 9.86 -11.30 4.65
CA ALA A 229 9.32 -12.57 5.12
C ALA A 229 8.17 -13.13 4.25
N ALA A 230 7.48 -12.26 3.50
CA ALA A 230 6.35 -12.65 2.65
C ALA A 230 6.75 -12.95 1.20
N PHE A 231 7.67 -12.17 0.65
CA PHE A 231 8.04 -12.17 -0.76
C PHE A 231 9.45 -12.73 -1.01
N GLY A 232 10.31 -12.72 0.02
CA GLY A 232 11.75 -12.96 -0.10
C GLY A 232 12.49 -11.65 -0.32
N SER A 233 13.61 -11.47 0.38
CA SER A 233 14.41 -10.25 0.26
C SER A 233 14.94 -10.09 -1.17
N GLY A 234 14.70 -8.91 -1.76
CA GLY A 234 15.08 -8.60 -3.14
C GLY A 234 14.11 -9.13 -4.23
N ASN A 235 13.03 -9.82 -3.85
CA ASN A 235 12.01 -10.33 -4.79
C ASN A 235 10.78 -9.43 -4.94
N TYR A 236 10.84 -8.21 -4.42
CA TYR A 236 9.82 -7.18 -4.58
C TYR A 236 10.50 -5.83 -4.82
N THR A 237 9.74 -4.88 -5.33
CA THR A 237 10.18 -3.49 -5.45
C THR A 237 9.44 -2.65 -4.42
N VAL A 238 10.15 -1.78 -3.71
CA VAL A 238 9.56 -0.81 -2.80
C VAL A 238 9.80 0.60 -3.31
N ILE A 239 8.75 1.41 -3.30
CA ILE A 239 8.81 2.86 -3.47
C ILE A 239 8.44 3.49 -2.13
N VAL A 240 9.29 4.36 -1.59
CA VAL A 240 9.03 5.14 -0.38
C VAL A 240 9.00 6.61 -0.73
N THR A 241 7.92 7.30 -0.38
CA THR A 241 7.72 8.71 -0.72
C THR A 241 6.86 9.44 0.32
N ALA A 242 6.49 10.68 0.05
CA ALA A 242 5.55 11.48 0.82
C ALA A 242 4.55 12.15 -0.13
N ASP A 243 3.45 12.61 0.40
CA ASP A 243 2.44 13.39 -0.30
C ASP A 243 2.74 14.89 -0.29
N HIS A 244 3.30 15.42 0.78
CA HIS A 244 3.75 16.80 0.88
C HIS A 244 4.85 16.95 1.95
N GLY A 245 5.42 18.14 2.03
CA GLY A 245 6.21 18.59 3.17
C GLY A 245 5.40 19.50 4.10
N GLY A 246 6.02 20.56 4.63
CA GLY A 246 5.31 21.54 5.45
C GLY A 246 6.21 22.62 6.07
N HIS A 247 5.58 23.70 6.52
CA HIS A 247 6.25 24.82 7.17
C HIS A 247 5.43 25.41 8.31
N GLY A 248 6.11 25.88 9.36
CA GLY A 248 5.41 26.26 10.59
C GLY A 248 4.55 25.09 11.06
N ARG A 249 3.24 25.29 11.17
CA ARG A 249 2.25 24.26 11.56
C ARG A 249 1.22 23.96 10.47
N ASN A 250 1.54 24.33 9.22
CA ASN A 250 0.63 24.17 8.10
C ASN A 250 1.36 23.61 6.86
N HIS A 251 0.55 23.23 5.89
CA HIS A 251 0.98 22.83 4.55
C HIS A 251 -0.14 23.18 3.56
N GLY A 252 0.07 22.98 2.26
CA GLY A 252 -0.97 23.19 1.23
C GLY A 252 -0.75 24.43 0.36
N SER A 253 0.36 25.15 0.55
CA SER A 253 0.75 26.23 -0.36
C SER A 253 1.71 25.72 -1.45
N ASP A 254 2.13 26.64 -2.32
CA ASP A 254 3.19 26.48 -3.30
C ASP A 254 4.60 26.71 -2.70
N ASP A 255 4.71 26.84 -1.38
CA ASP A 255 6.01 26.96 -0.70
C ASP A 255 6.86 25.71 -1.02
N PRO A 256 8.12 25.87 -1.43
CA PRO A 256 8.97 24.73 -1.76
C PRO A 256 9.08 23.68 -0.64
N ARG A 257 8.92 24.08 0.62
CA ARG A 257 8.94 23.20 1.79
C ARG A 257 7.68 22.33 1.89
N ASP A 258 6.57 22.73 1.28
CA ASP A 258 5.34 21.96 1.18
C ASP A 258 5.34 21.09 -0.08
N MET A 259 5.94 21.59 -1.15
CA MET A 259 5.89 20.96 -2.48
C MET A 259 6.92 19.85 -2.67
N THR A 260 8.10 19.96 -2.03
CA THR A 260 9.21 19.01 -2.24
C THR A 260 9.07 17.79 -1.33
N ILE A 261 9.09 16.61 -1.93
CA ILE A 261 8.91 15.30 -1.29
C ILE A 261 10.09 14.36 -1.60
N PRO A 262 10.44 13.43 -0.70
CA PRO A 262 11.40 12.39 -1.03
C PRO A 262 10.76 11.38 -1.99
N TRP A 263 11.56 10.78 -2.86
CA TRP A 263 11.16 9.63 -3.65
C TRP A 263 12.33 8.64 -3.71
N ILE A 264 12.14 7.45 -3.15
CA ILE A 264 13.17 6.41 -3.04
C ILE A 264 12.60 5.14 -3.64
N VAL A 265 13.36 4.45 -4.48
CA VAL A 265 13.02 3.13 -4.99
C VAL A 265 14.14 2.13 -4.70
N TRP A 266 13.77 0.92 -4.34
CA TRP A 266 14.70 -0.17 -4.05
C TRP A 266 14.08 -1.51 -4.45
N GLY A 267 14.91 -2.46 -4.88
CA GLY A 267 14.45 -3.82 -5.21
C GLY A 267 15.13 -4.35 -6.47
N ARG A 268 14.52 -5.39 -7.06
CA ARG A 268 15.04 -6.05 -8.25
C ARG A 268 15.18 -5.05 -9.42
N GLY A 269 16.36 -5.02 -10.02
CA GLY A 269 16.61 -4.22 -11.22
C GLY A 269 16.86 -2.73 -10.98
N VAL A 270 16.72 -2.24 -9.74
CA VAL A 270 17.00 -0.85 -9.38
C VAL A 270 18.51 -0.62 -9.36
N VAL A 271 18.96 0.51 -9.90
CA VAL A 271 20.37 0.91 -9.87
C VAL A 271 20.75 1.36 -8.47
N THR A 272 21.85 0.82 -7.95
CA THR A 272 22.35 1.11 -6.60
C THR A 272 22.99 2.49 -6.52
N GLY A 273 22.57 3.30 -5.53
CA GLY A 273 23.17 4.58 -5.17
C GLY A 273 22.92 5.72 -6.17
N GLN A 274 22.01 5.54 -7.13
CA GLN A 274 21.78 6.53 -8.18
C GLN A 274 20.94 7.70 -7.66
N TYR A 275 21.47 8.91 -7.82
CA TYR A 275 20.69 10.13 -7.65
C TYR A 275 19.96 10.47 -8.95
N LEU A 276 18.64 10.60 -8.88
CA LEU A 276 17.77 10.84 -10.04
C LEU A 276 17.55 12.34 -10.32
N GLY A 277 18.01 13.24 -9.44
CA GLY A 277 17.84 14.68 -9.62
C GLY A 277 16.39 15.14 -9.53
N THR A 278 16.05 16.18 -10.30
CA THR A 278 14.71 16.78 -10.38
C THR A 278 13.84 16.09 -11.44
N GLY A 279 12.55 16.45 -11.50
CA GLY A 279 11.64 16.04 -12.59
C GLY A 279 10.65 14.93 -12.22
N ILE A 280 10.91 14.19 -11.13
CA ILE A 280 9.94 13.24 -10.57
C ILE A 280 8.77 14.00 -9.93
N ARG A 281 7.55 13.64 -10.30
CA ARG A 281 6.31 14.14 -9.71
C ARG A 281 5.57 13.02 -8.98
N THR A 282 4.73 13.35 -8.02
CA THR A 282 3.96 12.35 -7.24
C THR A 282 3.17 11.38 -8.12
N MET A 283 2.62 11.86 -9.25
CA MET A 283 1.90 11.05 -10.25
C MET A 283 2.77 9.98 -10.92
N ASP A 284 4.08 10.20 -11.02
CA ASP A 284 5.03 9.24 -11.60
C ASP A 284 5.12 7.96 -10.75
N THR A 285 4.72 8.03 -9.47
CA THR A 285 4.58 6.84 -8.61
C THR A 285 3.57 5.87 -9.17
N ALA A 286 2.37 6.34 -9.58
CA ALA A 286 1.35 5.47 -10.18
C ALA A 286 1.86 4.83 -11.47
N ALA A 287 2.45 5.64 -12.36
CA ALA A 287 2.98 5.17 -13.63
C ALA A 287 4.11 4.14 -13.43
N THR A 288 5.00 4.37 -12.47
CA THR A 288 6.10 3.45 -12.12
C THR A 288 5.56 2.14 -11.56
N VAL A 289 4.54 2.18 -10.69
CA VAL A 289 3.92 0.96 -10.13
C VAL A 289 3.31 0.09 -11.23
N LEU A 290 2.54 0.69 -12.14
CA LEU A 290 1.89 -0.07 -13.22
C LEU A 290 2.93 -0.66 -14.17
N TRP A 291 3.93 0.12 -14.57
CA TRP A 291 5.05 -0.35 -15.38
C TRP A 291 5.79 -1.53 -14.72
N LEU A 292 6.07 -1.45 -13.42
CA LEU A 292 6.71 -2.54 -12.67
C LEU A 292 5.91 -3.84 -12.71
N LEU A 293 4.58 -3.74 -12.69
CA LEU A 293 3.66 -4.88 -12.75
C LEU A 293 3.35 -5.34 -14.18
N GLY A 294 3.89 -4.66 -15.21
CA GLY A 294 3.55 -4.94 -16.61
C GLY A 294 2.10 -4.57 -16.97
N VAL A 295 1.48 -3.63 -16.25
CA VAL A 295 0.13 -3.13 -16.52
C VAL A 295 0.22 -1.87 -17.35
N GLU A 296 -0.51 -1.82 -18.47
CA GLU A 296 -0.56 -0.64 -19.32
C GLU A 296 -1.24 0.54 -18.61
N ALA A 297 -0.54 1.66 -18.51
CA ALA A 297 -1.12 2.88 -17.96
C ALA A 297 -2.08 3.53 -18.97
N PRO A 298 -3.27 4.01 -18.55
CA PRO A 298 -4.16 4.75 -19.41
C PRO A 298 -3.47 5.95 -20.06
N ALA A 299 -3.77 6.23 -21.34
CA ALA A 299 -3.21 7.38 -22.06
C ALA A 299 -3.49 8.75 -21.39
N THR A 300 -4.47 8.81 -20.50
CA THR A 300 -4.81 10.00 -19.69
C THR A 300 -3.87 10.24 -18.52
N PHE A 301 -2.97 9.29 -18.18
CA PHE A 301 -1.97 9.49 -17.14
C PHE A 301 -1.07 10.66 -17.50
N ALA A 302 -0.91 11.57 -16.55
CA ALA A 302 0.10 12.63 -16.65
C ALA A 302 1.46 12.14 -16.11
N GLY A 303 1.45 11.15 -15.22
CA GLY A 303 2.66 10.54 -14.67
C GLY A 303 3.41 9.71 -15.70
N VAL A 304 4.75 9.70 -15.60
CA VAL A 304 5.64 8.92 -16.47
C VAL A 304 6.41 7.93 -15.60
N PRO A 305 6.57 6.65 -16.01
CA PRO A 305 7.35 5.70 -15.23
C PRO A 305 8.81 6.17 -15.07
N VAL A 306 9.34 6.10 -13.85
CA VAL A 306 10.73 6.52 -13.54
C VAL A 306 11.70 5.40 -13.93
N THR A 307 11.73 5.05 -15.21
CA THR A 307 12.55 3.94 -15.74
C THR A 307 14.05 4.18 -15.61
N GLY A 308 14.48 5.44 -15.55
CA GLY A 308 15.88 5.82 -15.32
C GLY A 308 16.47 5.37 -13.98
N ALA A 309 15.62 4.90 -13.05
CA ALA A 309 16.04 4.27 -11.79
C ALA A 309 16.41 2.78 -11.93
N PHE A 310 16.21 2.19 -13.10
CA PHE A 310 16.39 0.76 -13.35
C PHE A 310 17.48 0.48 -14.38
N THR A 311 18.11 -0.69 -14.27
CA THR A 311 19.13 -1.13 -15.25
C THR A 311 18.56 -1.20 -16.67
N ALA A 312 19.39 -0.96 -17.68
CA ALA A 312 18.97 -0.98 -19.09
C ALA A 312 18.30 -2.30 -19.51
N ALA A 313 18.78 -3.44 -18.98
CA ALA A 313 18.20 -4.75 -19.24
C ALA A 313 16.76 -4.89 -18.72
N VAL A 314 16.40 -4.15 -17.66
CA VAL A 314 15.05 -4.10 -17.11
C VAL A 314 14.22 -3.03 -17.82
N ALA A 315 14.81 -1.88 -18.13
CA ALA A 315 14.13 -0.79 -18.81
C ALA A 315 13.68 -1.11 -20.25
N GLN A 316 14.36 -2.04 -20.92
CA GLN A 316 14.05 -2.46 -22.30
C GLN A 316 13.17 -3.72 -22.39
N ALA A 317 12.89 -4.38 -21.26
CA ALA A 317 12.17 -5.66 -21.22
C ALA A 317 10.65 -5.51 -21.03
N SER A 318 10.15 -4.27 -20.98
CA SER A 318 8.77 -3.91 -20.66
C SER A 318 8.16 -3.03 -21.74
#